data_AF-A0A0A4A4V3-F1
#
_entry.id   AF-A0A0A4A4V3-F1
#
_cell.length_a   1.000
_cell.length_b   1.000
_cell.length_c   1.000
_cell.angle_alpha   90.00
_cell.angle_beta   90.00
_cell.angle_gamma   90.00
#
_symmetry.space_group_name_H-M   'P 1'
#
loop_
_entity.id
_entity.type
_entity.pdbx_description
1 polymer ?
#
loop_
_entity_poly.entity_id
_entity_poly.type
_entity_poly.pdbx_seq_one_letter_code
_entity_poly.pdbx_strand_id
1 'polypeptide(L)'
;MATLARRFARMAIFIALFCLGARIIDPSTFISLELTEAYAQWQDGYVSQENFEDLWVIAWLLSSLIFAIIGDVLIIRIARRVRR
;
A
#
# COMPACT_ATOMS: atom_id res chain seq x y z
N MET A 1 -8.90 -29.67 5.60
CA MET A 1 -7.80 -29.15 4.73
C MET A 1 -8.25 -28.03 3.78
N ALA A 2 -9.46 -28.07 3.21
CA ALA A 2 -9.96 -27.04 2.28
C ALA A 2 -9.98 -25.59 2.84
N THR A 3 -10.12 -25.42 4.16
CA THR A 3 -10.09 -24.12 4.84
C THR A 3 -8.69 -23.50 4.92
N LEU A 4 -7.66 -24.32 5.06
CA LEU A 4 -6.27 -23.85 5.14
C LEU A 4 -5.78 -23.38 3.77
N ALA A 5 -6.00 -24.21 2.74
CA ALA A 5 -5.66 -23.88 1.35
C ALA A 5 -6.35 -22.59 0.88
N ARG A 6 -7.63 -22.39 1.26
CA ARG A 6 -8.37 -21.16 0.95
C ARG A 6 -7.82 -19.92 1.66
N ARG A 7 -7.35 -20.07 2.90
CA ARG A 7 -6.68 -18.97 3.63
C ARG A 7 -5.35 -18.61 2.98
N PHE A 8 -4.53 -19.60 2.62
CA PHE A 8 -3.27 -19.37 1.91
C PHE A 8 -3.48 -18.72 0.55
N ALA A 9 -4.44 -19.20 -0.26
CA ALA A 9 -4.77 -18.58 -1.54
C ALA A 9 -5.19 -17.11 -1.37
N ARG A 10 -6.00 -16.80 -0.35
CA ARG A 10 -6.41 -15.42 -0.06
C ARG A 10 -5.23 -14.55 0.37
N MET A 11 -4.33 -15.08 1.20
CA MET A 11 -3.12 -14.37 1.60
C MET A 11 -2.20 -14.12 0.40
N ALA A 12 -2.04 -15.10 -0.49
CA ALA A 12 -1.27 -14.95 -1.72
C ALA A 12 -1.85 -13.87 -2.65
N ILE A 13 -3.19 -13.83 -2.81
CA ILE A 13 -3.86 -12.77 -3.58
C ILE A 13 -3.61 -11.40 -2.95
N PHE A 14 -3.73 -11.29 -1.63
CA PHE A 14 -3.48 -10.03 -0.93
C PHE A 14 -2.04 -9.55 -1.10
N ILE A 15 -1.06 -10.45 -0.93
CA ILE A 15 0.36 -10.14 -1.14
C ILE A 15 0.61 -9.72 -2.59
N ALA A 16 0.02 -10.44 -3.56
CA ALA A 16 0.15 -10.09 -4.97
C ALA A 16 -0.41 -8.69 -5.27
N LEU A 17 -1.58 -8.35 -4.70
CA LEU A 17 -2.15 -7.00 -4.83
C LEU A 17 -1.30 -5.94 -4.16
N PHE A 18 -0.71 -6.23 -2.99
CA PHE A 18 0.20 -5.30 -2.31
C PHE A 18 1.46 -5.03 -3.14
N CYS A 19 2.10 -6.07 -3.66
CA CYS A 19 3.25 -5.93 -4.55
C CYS A 19 2.90 -5.21 -5.85
N LEU A 20 1.68 -5.43 -6.39
CA LEU A 20 1.19 -4.70 -7.55
C LEU A 20 0.99 -3.22 -7.22
N GLY A 21 0.39 -2.91 -6.08
CA GLY A 21 0.26 -1.54 -5.56
C GLY A 21 1.62 -0.85 -5.46
N ALA A 22 2.61 -1.53 -4.87
CA ALA A 22 3.97 -1.01 -4.76
C ALA A 22 4.63 -0.79 -6.13
N ARG A 23 4.26 -1.54 -7.15
CA ARG A 23 4.79 -1.37 -8.52
C ARG A 23 4.14 -0.22 -9.29
N ILE A 24 2.85 0.05 -9.06
CA ILE A 24 2.07 1.00 -9.87
C ILE A 24 1.89 2.36 -9.19
N ILE A 25 1.99 2.41 -7.87
CA ILE A 25 1.85 3.64 -7.10
C ILE A 25 3.21 4.26 -6.94
N ASP A 26 3.36 5.47 -7.46
CA ASP A 26 4.56 6.28 -7.33
C ASP A 26 4.23 7.52 -6.47
N PRO A 27 4.67 7.55 -5.20
CA PRO A 27 4.46 8.69 -4.30
C PRO A 27 5.02 10.01 -4.83
N SER A 28 6.04 9.99 -5.68
CA SER A 28 6.64 11.20 -6.24
C SER A 28 5.66 11.99 -7.13
N THR A 29 4.59 11.34 -7.61
CA THR A 29 3.57 11.98 -8.44
C THR A 29 2.60 12.86 -7.64
N PHE A 30 2.50 12.68 -6.31
CA PHE A 30 1.56 13.41 -5.46
C PHE A 30 2.17 13.98 -4.18
N ILE A 31 3.42 13.66 -3.86
CA ILE A 31 4.19 14.25 -2.75
C ILE A 31 5.23 15.19 -3.33
N SER A 32 5.12 16.48 -3.01
CA SER A 32 6.11 17.49 -3.37
C SER A 32 7.32 17.45 -2.43
N LEU A 33 8.45 17.98 -2.92
CA LEU A 33 9.67 18.15 -2.14
C LEU A 33 9.42 18.94 -0.85
N GLU A 34 8.66 20.04 -0.96
CA GLU A 34 8.29 20.91 0.17
C GLU A 34 7.49 20.16 1.25
N LEU A 35 6.61 19.24 0.84
CA LEU A 35 5.82 18.45 1.79
C LEU A 35 6.72 17.50 2.58
N THR A 36 7.70 16.92 1.92
CA THR A 36 8.70 16.04 2.52
C THR A 36 9.59 16.80 3.52
N GLU A 37 10.06 17.99 3.16
CA GLU A 37 10.86 18.85 4.06
C GLU A 37 10.05 19.28 5.29
N ALA A 38 8.81 19.71 5.08
CA ALA A 38 7.91 20.09 6.17
C ALA A 38 7.63 18.92 7.13
N TYR A 39 7.53 17.70 6.58
CA TYR A 39 7.35 16.48 7.37
C TYR A 39 8.58 16.15 8.20
N ALA A 40 9.78 16.13 7.59
CA ALA A 40 11.04 15.89 8.30
C ALA A 40 11.27 16.93 9.41
N GLN A 41 11.00 18.21 9.12
CA GLN A 41 11.09 19.27 10.11
C GLN A 41 10.09 19.11 11.26
N TRP A 42 8.88 18.62 10.99
CA TRP A 42 7.86 18.37 12.01
C TRP A 42 8.18 17.14 12.88
N GLN A 43 8.67 16.06 12.27
CA GLN A 43 8.91 14.79 12.96
C GLN A 43 10.22 14.79 13.75
N ASP A 44 11.32 15.22 13.14
CA ASP A 44 12.66 15.13 13.73
C ASP A 44 13.22 16.47 14.18
N GLY A 45 12.57 17.58 13.82
CA GLY A 45 13.02 18.94 14.15
C GLY A 45 14.12 19.48 13.23
N TYR A 46 14.57 18.69 12.25
CA TYR A 46 15.57 19.06 11.26
C TYR A 46 15.35 18.30 9.95
N VAL A 47 15.89 18.81 8.85
CA VAL A 47 15.88 18.13 7.55
C VAL A 47 17.26 17.55 7.26
N SER A 48 17.30 16.27 6.92
CA SER A 48 18.49 15.52 6.51
C SER A 48 18.14 14.56 5.39
N GLN A 49 19.14 13.98 4.73
CA GLN A 49 18.87 13.01 3.67
C GLN A 49 18.21 11.72 4.18
N GLU A 50 18.44 11.35 5.46
CA GLU A 50 17.91 10.12 6.05
C GLU A 50 16.40 10.20 6.29
N ASN A 51 15.92 11.29 6.91
CA ASN A 51 14.50 11.48 7.19
C ASN A 51 13.69 12.07 6.04
N PHE A 52 14.37 12.54 4.98
CA PHE A 52 13.71 13.00 3.76
C PHE A 52 12.97 11.86 3.06
N GLU A 53 13.47 10.62 3.08
CA GLU A 53 12.81 9.52 2.37
C GLU A 53 11.64 8.90 3.16
N ASP A 54 11.52 9.19 4.46
CA ASP A 54 10.54 8.55 5.34
C ASP A 54 9.10 8.78 4.88
N LEU A 55 8.76 10.01 4.50
CA LEU A 55 7.41 10.33 4.04
C LEU A 55 7.05 9.54 2.77
N TRP A 56 8.02 9.40 1.85
CA TRP A 56 7.83 8.66 0.61
C TRP A 56 7.64 7.17 0.89
N VAL A 57 8.46 6.59 1.77
CA VAL A 57 8.35 5.18 2.16
C VAL A 57 7.00 4.90 2.83
N ILE A 58 6.59 5.75 3.78
CA ILE A 58 5.31 5.63 4.48
C ILE A 58 4.15 5.73 3.48
N ALA A 59 4.19 6.72 2.59
CA ALA A 59 3.16 6.89 1.58
C ALA A 59 3.08 5.70 0.62
N TRP A 60 4.23 5.12 0.24
CA TRP A 60 4.27 3.95 -0.62
C TRP A 60 3.63 2.74 0.04
N LEU A 61 4.00 2.47 1.31
CA LEU A 61 3.46 1.38 2.11
C LEU A 61 1.96 1.53 2.32
N LEU A 62 1.50 2.70 2.76
CA LEU A 62 0.10 2.96 3.06
C LEU A 62 -0.77 2.89 1.79
N SER A 63 -0.32 3.50 0.70
CA SER A 63 -1.07 3.49 -0.56
C SER A 63 -1.17 2.07 -1.14
N SER A 64 -0.08 1.30 -1.10
CA SER A 64 -0.07 -0.11 -1.53
C SER A 64 -0.97 -0.99 -0.65
N LEU A 65 -0.98 -0.73 0.66
CA LEU A 65 -1.84 -1.43 1.61
C LEU A 65 -3.33 -1.14 1.34
N ILE A 66 -3.69 0.14 1.17
CA ILE A 66 -5.06 0.55 0.84
C ILE A 66 -5.50 -0.09 -0.47
N PHE A 67 -4.64 -0.05 -1.49
CA PHE A 67 -4.90 -0.69 -2.78
C PHE A 67 -5.18 -2.20 -2.62
N ALA A 68 -4.35 -2.91 -1.84
CA ALA A 68 -4.54 -4.34 -1.60
C ALA A 68 -5.84 -4.65 -0.85
N ILE A 69 -6.21 -3.85 0.15
CA ILE A 69 -7.46 -4.00 0.91
C ILE A 69 -8.67 -3.82 -0.02
N ILE A 70 -8.69 -2.74 -0.81
CA ILE A 70 -9.78 -2.45 -1.75
C ILE A 70 -9.88 -3.56 -2.80
N GLY A 71 -8.73 -3.99 -3.34
CA GLY A 71 -8.65 -5.10 -4.30
C GLY A 71 -9.22 -6.41 -3.76
N ASP A 72 -8.83 -6.83 -2.55
CA ASP A 72 -9.37 -8.06 -1.93
C ASP A 72 -10.89 -7.97 -1.72
N VAL A 73 -11.38 -6.82 -1.24
CA VAL A 73 -12.83 -6.59 -1.05
C VAL A 73 -13.58 -6.68 -2.39
N LEU A 74 -13.04 -6.08 -3.45
CA LEU A 74 -13.63 -6.12 -4.79
C LEU A 74 -13.65 -7.54 -5.36
N ILE A 75 -12.53 -8.27 -5.27
CA ILE A 75 -12.44 -9.66 -5.71
C ILE A 75 -13.51 -10.51 -5.01
N ILE A 76 -13.68 -10.37 -3.70
CA ILE A 76 -14.67 -11.13 -2.94
C ILE A 76 -16.09 -10.72 -3.30
N ARG A 77 -16.36 -9.44 -3.55
CA ARG A 77 -17.69 -8.98 -4.01
C ARG A 77 -18.02 -9.54 -5.39
N ILE A 78 -17.07 -9.49 -6.33
CA ILE A 78 -17.24 -10.02 -7.69
C ILE A 78 -17.44 -11.53 -7.64
N ALA A 79 -16.59 -12.27 -6.92
CA ALA A 79 -16.70 -13.72 -6.79
C ALA A 79 -18.04 -14.15 -6.16
N ARG A 80 -18.57 -13.37 -5.21
CA ARG A 80 -19.91 -13.60 -4.65
C ARG A 80 -21.03 -13.31 -5.66
N ARG A 81 -20.86 -12.30 -6.51
CA ARG A 81 -21.84 -11.93 -7.53
C ARG A 81 -21.88 -12.94 -8.68
N VAL A 82 -20.73 -13.49 -9.09
CA VAL A 82 -20.63 -14.52 -10.15
C VAL A 82 -21.16 -15.89 -9.69
N ARG A 83 -21.13 -16.18 -8.38
CA ARG A 83 -21.70 -17.42 -7.80
C ARG A 83 -23.23 -17.39 -7.62
N ARG A 84 -23.86 -16.23 -7.74
CA ARG A 84 -25.32 -16.07 -7.68
C ARG A 84 -25.86 -16.08 -9.11
#